data_AF-A0A562LJX6-F1
#
_entry.id   AF-A0A562LJX6-F1
#
_cell.length_a   1.000
_cell.length_b   1.000
_cell.length_c   1.000
_cell.angle_alpha   90.00
_cell.angle_beta   90.00
_cell.angle_gamma   90.00
#
_symmetry.space_group_name_H-M   'P 1'
#
loop_
_entity.id
_entity.type
_entity.pdbx_description
1 polymer ?
#
loop_
_entity_poly.entity_id
_entity_poly.type
_entity_poly.pdbx_seq_one_letter_code
_entity_poly.pdbx_strand_id
1 'polypeptide(L)' 'MTVWIYDQGDELKVFATEEAAQAWIDENDPEGVAFEYKVIGPPA' A
#
# COMPACT_ATOMS: atom_id res chain seq x y z
N MET A 1 6.85 -6.33 -10.19
CA MET A 1 7.17 -5.45 -9.04
C MET A 1 5.97 -5.50 -8.12
N THR A 2 6.16 -5.47 -6.81
CA THR A 2 5.07 -5.50 -5.84
C THR A 2 5.05 -4.19 -5.09
N VAL A 3 3.87 -3.65 -4.87
CA VAL A 3 3.62 -2.44 -4.07
C VAL A 3 2.52 -2.74 -3.06
N TRP A 4 2.42 -1.93 -2.03
CA TRP A 4 1.40 -2.04 -1.00
C TRP A 4 0.45 -0.85 -1.11
N ILE A 5 -0.84 -1.11 -1.09
CA ILE A 5 -1.87 -0.08 -1.29
C ILE A 5 -2.73 -0.01 -0.04
N TYR A 6 -2.96 1.20 0.46
CA TYR A 6 -3.92 1.48 1.51
C TYR A 6 -5.02 2.38 0.95
N ASP A 7 -6.28 1.97 1.14
CA ASP A 7 -7.47 2.68 0.68
C ASP A 7 -8.09 3.48 1.82
N GLN A 8 -8.17 4.80 1.65
CA GLN A 8 -8.80 5.72 2.59
C GLN A 8 -10.20 6.15 2.10
N GLY A 9 -10.83 5.37 1.21
CA GLY A 9 -12.08 5.71 0.54
C GLY A 9 -11.90 6.69 -0.63
N ASP A 10 -11.53 7.94 -0.35
CA ASP A 10 -11.37 8.99 -1.39
C ASP A 10 -9.94 9.05 -1.97
N GLU A 11 -8.96 8.51 -1.25
CA GLU A 11 -7.54 8.57 -1.64
C GLU A 11 -6.84 7.22 -1.43
N LEU A 12 -5.99 6.85 -2.40
CA LEU A 12 -5.13 5.67 -2.32
C LEU A 12 -3.70 6.09 -1.96
N LYS A 13 -3.13 5.45 -0.94
CA LYS A 13 -1.70 5.53 -0.64
C LYS A 13 -0.99 4.30 -1.17
N VAL A 14 0.13 4.51 -1.86
CA VAL A 14 0.95 3.45 -2.43
C VAL A 14 2.33 3.48 -1.79
N PHE A 15 2.76 2.33 -1.30
CA PHE A 15 4.02 2.11 -0.62
C PHE A 15 4.86 1.09 -1.40
N ALA A 16 6.19 1.26 -1.36
CA ALA A 16 7.10 0.35 -2.04
C ALA A 16 7.25 -1.00 -1.32
N THR A 17 7.06 -1.04 0.00
CA THR A 17 7.25 -2.22 0.85
C THR A 17 6.15 -2.32 1.91
N GLU A 18 5.95 -3.53 2.43
CA GLU A 18 5.00 -3.81 3.51
C GLU A 18 5.33 -3.02 4.76
N GLU A 19 6.60 -3.03 5.16
CA GLU A 19 7.10 -2.35 6.36
C GLU A 19 6.82 -0.85 6.32
N ALA A 20 6.97 -0.22 5.14
CA ALA A 20 6.68 1.19 4.97
C ALA A 20 5.17 1.50 5.06
N ALA A 21 4.33 0.59 4.56
CA ALA A 21 2.88 0.72 4.71
C ALA A 21 2.47 0.55 6.17
N GLN A 22 2.96 -0.49 6.84
CA GLN A 22 2.60 -0.81 8.21
C GLN A 22 3.05 0.27 9.19
N ALA A 23 4.29 0.75 9.09
CA ALA A 23 4.78 1.84 9.93
C ALA A 23 3.94 3.11 9.79
N TRP A 24 3.54 3.44 8.56
CA TRP A 24 2.66 4.60 8.33
C TRP A 24 1.26 4.36 8.92
N ILE A 25 0.68 3.18 8.74
CA ILE A 25 -0.64 2.81 9.28
C ILE A 25 -0.62 2.87 10.82
N ASP A 26 0.37 2.26 11.48
CA ASP A 26 0.47 2.24 12.94
C ASP A 26 0.52 3.66 13.54
N GLU A 27 1.12 4.62 12.82
CA GLU A 27 1.21 6.01 13.26
C GLU A 27 -0.03 6.87 12.91
N ASN A 28 -0.71 6.59 11.80
CA ASN A 28 -1.73 7.49 11.23
C ASN A 28 -3.15 6.95 11.35
N ASP A 29 -3.34 5.65 11.16
CA ASP A 29 -4.63 4.98 11.22
C ASP A 29 -4.44 3.53 11.66
N PRO A 30 -4.32 3.27 12.98
CA PRO A 30 -3.98 1.94 13.49
C PRO A 30 -5.07 0.88 13.25
N GLU A 31 -6.25 1.28 12.79
CA GLU A 31 -7.31 0.38 12.32
C GLU A 31 -7.22 0.07 10.81
N GLY A 32 -6.36 0.80 10.09
CA GLY A 32 -6.15 0.67 8.66
C GLY A 32 -5.39 -0.61 8.28
N VAL A 33 -5.60 -1.06 7.03
CA VAL A 33 -4.93 -2.25 6.48
C VAL A 33 -4.48 -1.96 5.06
N ALA A 34 -3.18 -2.13 4.80
CA ALA A 34 -2.64 -2.16 3.45
C ALA A 34 -2.74 -3.57 2.85
N PHE A 35 -2.91 -3.65 1.54
CA PHE A 35 -2.93 -4.89 0.79
C PHE A 35 -1.85 -4.91 -0.29
N GLU A 36 -1.33 -6.11 -0.57
CA GLU A 36 -0.35 -6.34 -1.61
C GLU A 36 -0.96 -6.16 -3.01
N TYR A 37 -0.27 -5.44 -3.88
CA TYR A 37 -0.63 -5.30 -5.29
C TYR A 37 0.56 -5.60 -6.20
N LYS A 38 0.36 -6.56 -7.11
CA LYS A 38 1.37 -6.95 -8.09
C LYS A 38 1.29 -6.07 -9.34
N VAL A 39 2.30 -5.23 -9.52
CA VAL A 39 2.49 -4.43 -10.74
C VAL A 39 3.00 -5.34 -11.86
N ILE A 40 2.13 -5.54 -12.85
CA ILE A 40 2.43 -6.18 -14.12
C ILE A 40 2.88 -5.08 -15.09
N GLY A 41 4.12 -5.18 -15.59
CA GLY A 41 4.62 -4.26 -16.60
C GLY A 41 3.92 -4.44 -17.95
N PRO A 42 4.12 -3.51 -18.92
CA PRO A 42 3.61 -3.71 -20.27
C PRO A 42 4.14 -5.03 -20.84
N PRO A 43 3.36 -5.73 -21.69
CA PRO A 43 3.87 -6.88 -22.41
C PRO A 43 5.12 -6.46 -23.21
N ALA A 44 6.16 -7.28 -23.14
CA ALA A 44 7.42 -7.07 -23.86
C ALA A 44 7.24 -7.10 -25.38
#